data_AF-A0A4D4LFZ2-F1
#
_entry.id   AF-A0A4D4LFZ2-F1
#
_cell.length_a   1.000
_cell.length_b   1.000
_cell.length_c   1.000
_cell.angle_alpha   90.00
_cell.angle_beta   90.00
_cell.angle_gamma   90.00
#
_symmetry.space_group_name_H-M   'P 1'
#
loop_
_entity.id
_entity.type
_entity.pdbx_description
1 polymer ?
#
loop_
_entity_poly.entity_id
_entity_poly.type
_entity_poly.pdbx_seq_one_letter_code
_entity_poly.pdbx_strand_id
1 'polypeptide(L)'
;MEFPAFTQAAPLTALEIEALRALHVTLQDLRHEYESALAVTHRSYRLEENAEVYTHGRALTHHPDALHELSRLADHYERGVGLLTWRYASAATVLGTSILDRVTGGRPVLTASVVTALCEEPTLGQLRDALSIPCTDLLIAREPGFRDRHEEERQALLHAVQGIIECAAELGDGVPEDAAGLWAGRLTAFDRLGTDPLYEGVLGRLLPFAEQFPNEISWYLKQSRAGTLPRQIRT
;
A
#
# COMPACT_ATOMS: atom_id res chain seq x y z
N MET A 1 13.11 8.66 -3.26
CA MET A 1 13.34 8.66 -4.73
C MET A 1 12.63 9.86 -5.34
N GLU A 2 13.27 10.56 -6.28
CA GLU A 2 12.64 11.68 -6.99
C GLU A 2 11.56 11.20 -7.97
N PHE A 3 10.51 11.99 -8.15
CA PHE A 3 9.46 11.69 -9.12
C PHE A 3 9.98 11.89 -10.56
N PRO A 4 9.82 10.93 -11.48
CA PRO A 4 10.35 11.06 -12.83
C PRO A 4 9.74 12.20 -13.64
N ALA A 5 10.57 12.82 -14.49
CA ALA A 5 10.11 13.81 -15.45
C ALA A 5 9.43 13.12 -16.65
N PHE A 6 8.09 13.11 -16.66
CA PHE A 6 7.30 12.70 -17.82
C PHE A 6 7.18 13.85 -18.82
N THR A 7 7.90 13.78 -19.95
CA THR A 7 7.77 14.75 -21.05
C THR A 7 6.54 14.44 -21.90
N GLN A 8 5.82 15.48 -22.37
CA GLN A 8 4.51 15.42 -23.06
C GLN A 8 4.44 14.59 -24.35
N ALA A 9 5.52 13.93 -24.77
CA ALA A 9 5.50 12.99 -25.88
C ALA A 9 4.81 11.68 -25.44
N ALA A 10 3.49 11.62 -25.68
CA ALA A 10 2.53 10.59 -25.27
C ALA A 10 3.09 9.16 -25.19
N PRO A 11 2.81 8.45 -24.08
CA PRO A 11 1.51 7.75 -23.96
C PRO A 11 0.79 7.91 -22.60
N LEU A 12 1.23 8.87 -21.76
CA LEU A 12 0.52 9.26 -20.54
C LEU A 12 -0.24 10.57 -20.75
N THR A 13 -1.44 10.65 -20.20
CA THR A 13 -2.23 11.89 -20.13
C THR A 13 -1.70 12.79 -19.00
N ALA A 14 -2.00 14.09 -19.06
CA ALA A 14 -1.64 15.03 -18.00
C ALA A 14 -2.24 14.63 -16.64
N LEU A 15 -3.49 14.14 -16.63
CA LEU A 15 -4.18 13.72 -15.42
C LEU A 15 -3.58 12.46 -14.79
N GLU A 16 -3.14 11.49 -15.59
CA GLU A 16 -2.43 10.31 -15.06
C GLU A 16 -1.09 10.69 -14.42
N ILE A 17 -0.36 11.64 -15.04
CA ILE A 17 0.90 12.15 -14.49
C ILE A 17 0.63 12.90 -13.17
N GLU A 18 -0.41 13.72 -13.13
CA GLU A 18 -0.83 14.45 -11.93
C GLU A 18 -1.22 13.50 -10.80
N ALA A 19 -2.06 12.50 -11.08
CA ALA A 19 -2.49 11.50 -10.10
C ALA A 19 -1.30 10.70 -9.56
N LEU A 20 -0.41 10.20 -10.44
CA LEU A 20 0.81 9.50 -10.01
C LEU A 20 1.69 10.39 -9.13
N ARG A 21 1.84 11.68 -9.47
CA ARG A 21 2.64 12.62 -8.69
C ARG A 21 2.02 12.88 -7.33
N ALA A 22 0.72 13.14 -7.29
CA ALA A 22 0.00 13.40 -6.05
C ALA A 22 0.13 12.20 -5.10
N LEU A 23 -0.17 10.99 -5.56
CA LEU A 23 -0.04 9.77 -4.76
C LEU A 23 1.41 9.51 -4.33
N HIS A 24 2.39 9.73 -5.20
CA HIS A 24 3.81 9.55 -4.87
C HIS A 24 4.27 10.48 -3.75
N VAL A 25 3.92 11.77 -3.82
CA VAL A 25 4.28 12.74 -2.77
C VAL A 25 3.57 12.41 -1.48
N THR A 26 2.26 12.15 -1.54
CA THR A 26 1.46 11.75 -0.37
C THR A 26 2.03 10.50 0.31
N LEU A 27 2.46 9.49 -0.47
CA LEU A 27 3.05 8.29 0.09
C LEU A 27 4.38 8.52 0.77
N GLN A 28 5.21 9.42 0.22
CA GLN A 28 6.46 9.79 0.89
C GLN A 28 6.18 10.43 2.23
N ASP A 29 5.28 11.41 2.30
CA ASP A 29 4.95 12.07 3.56
C ASP A 29 4.36 11.07 4.58
N LEU A 30 3.41 10.24 4.15
CA LEU A 30 2.77 9.24 5.01
C LEU A 30 3.71 8.14 5.47
N ARG A 31 4.69 7.72 4.65
CA ARG A 31 5.70 6.75 5.10
C ARG A 31 6.50 7.30 6.28
N HIS A 32 6.99 8.54 6.20
CA HIS A 32 7.76 9.13 7.29
C HIS A 32 6.89 9.33 8.54
N GLU A 33 5.64 9.72 8.36
CA GLU A 33 4.69 9.84 9.47
C GLU A 33 4.41 8.48 10.12
N TYR A 34 4.25 7.43 9.31
CA TYR A 34 4.01 6.07 9.79
C TYR A 34 5.22 5.51 10.55
N GLU A 35 6.44 5.70 10.04
CA GLU A 35 7.67 5.36 10.76
C GLU A 35 7.79 6.10 12.10
N SER A 36 7.37 7.38 12.13
CA SER A 36 7.34 8.17 13.35
C SER A 36 6.32 7.65 14.34
N ALA A 37 5.12 7.28 13.87
CA ALA A 37 4.07 6.73 14.70
C ALA A 37 4.48 5.38 15.32
N LEU A 38 5.06 4.48 14.53
CA LEU A 38 5.64 3.21 15.02
C LEU A 38 6.70 3.46 16.12
N ALA A 39 7.58 4.44 15.93
CA ALA A 39 8.60 4.76 16.92
C ALA A 39 7.99 5.26 18.25
N VAL A 40 6.91 6.05 18.18
CA VAL A 40 6.17 6.53 19.36
C VAL A 40 5.49 5.35 20.07
N THR A 41 4.80 4.48 19.34
CA THR A 41 4.12 3.30 19.89
C THR A 41 5.11 2.34 20.54
N HIS A 42 6.20 1.98 19.87
CA HIS A 42 7.26 1.14 20.47
C HIS A 42 7.85 1.75 21.74
N ARG A 43 8.06 3.06 21.76
CA ARG A 43 8.54 3.74 22.97
C ARG A 43 7.52 3.66 24.10
N SER A 44 6.22 3.80 23.79
CA SER A 44 5.15 3.75 24.80
C SER A 44 5.02 2.37 25.44
N TYR A 45 5.08 1.29 24.66
CA TYR A 45 5.10 -0.07 25.19
C TYR A 45 6.28 -0.31 26.14
N ARG A 46 7.48 0.16 25.77
CA ARG A 46 8.66 0.05 26.65
C ARG A 46 8.52 0.86 27.94
N LEU A 47 7.80 1.98 27.91
CA LEU A 47 7.54 2.78 29.11
C LEU A 47 6.54 2.07 30.04
N GLU A 48 5.49 1.48 29.48
CA GLU A 48 4.49 0.69 30.21
C GLU A 48 5.13 -0.53 30.89
N GLU A 49 5.89 -1.34 30.14
CA GLU A 49 6.66 -2.49 30.67
C GLU A 49 7.55 -2.10 31.86
N ASN A 50 8.25 -0.96 31.76
CA ASN A 50 9.11 -0.48 32.84
C ASN A 50 8.29 -0.05 34.07
N ALA A 51 7.15 0.61 33.87
CA ALA A 51 6.31 1.05 34.99
C ALA A 51 5.70 -0.13 35.75
N GLU A 52 5.31 -1.21 35.07
CA GLU A 52 4.84 -2.43 35.72
C GLU A 52 5.89 -2.99 36.69
N VAL A 53 7.16 -3.03 36.28
CA VAL A 53 8.28 -3.51 37.11
C VAL A 53 8.49 -2.62 38.34
N TYR A 54 8.46 -1.29 38.18
CA TYR A 54 8.73 -0.36 39.28
C TYR A 54 7.58 -0.22 40.28
N THR A 55 6.35 -0.51 39.85
CA THR A 55 5.13 -0.38 40.67
C THR A 55 4.63 -1.70 41.24
N HIS A 56 5.29 -2.82 40.93
CA HIS A 56 4.96 -4.12 41.49
C HIS A 56 4.95 -4.08 43.04
N GLY A 57 3.81 -4.43 43.64
CA GLY A 57 3.61 -4.42 45.09
C GLY A 57 3.44 -3.02 45.72
N ARG A 58 3.28 -1.95 44.94
CA ARG A 58 3.01 -0.60 45.44
C ARG A 58 1.53 -0.25 45.39
N ALA A 59 1.08 0.58 46.34
CA ALA A 59 -0.33 0.99 46.45
C ALA A 59 -0.72 2.19 45.56
N LEU A 60 0.26 2.96 45.06
CA LEU A 60 0.01 4.11 44.19
C LEU A 60 0.18 3.72 42.72
N THR A 61 -0.86 3.93 41.92
CA THR A 61 -0.93 3.54 40.50
C THR A 61 -0.82 4.72 39.52
N HIS A 62 -0.70 5.96 40.01
CA HIS A 62 -0.72 7.15 39.15
C HIS A 62 0.30 7.13 38.00
N HIS A 63 1.49 6.56 38.22
CA HIS A 63 2.51 6.47 37.19
C HIS A 63 2.16 5.44 36.10
N PRO A 64 1.87 4.16 36.42
CA PRO A 64 1.45 3.18 35.41
C PRO A 64 0.14 3.59 34.73
N ASP A 65 -0.84 4.15 35.45
CA ASP A 65 -2.09 4.63 34.86
C ASP A 65 -1.82 5.73 33.79
N ALA A 66 -0.91 6.66 34.07
CA ALA A 66 -0.54 7.71 33.11
C ALA A 66 0.21 7.16 31.88
N LEU A 67 1.05 6.13 32.04
CA LEU A 67 1.76 5.51 30.92
C LEU A 67 0.84 4.63 30.09
N HIS A 68 -0.11 3.94 30.70
CA HIS A 68 -1.15 3.18 30.01
C HIS A 68 -1.99 4.11 29.12
N GLU A 69 -2.46 5.25 29.64
CA GLU A 69 -3.18 6.24 28.83
C GLU A 69 -2.30 6.84 27.71
N LEU A 70 -1.00 7.04 27.96
CA LEU A 70 -0.06 7.46 26.90
C LEU A 70 0.08 6.39 25.79
N SER A 71 0.14 5.10 26.16
CA SER A 71 0.18 3.99 25.18
C SER A 71 -1.07 3.96 24.33
N ARG A 72 -2.26 4.07 24.95
CA ARG A 72 -3.52 4.16 24.22
C ARG A 72 -3.54 5.31 23.21
N LEU A 73 -3.03 6.49 23.58
CA LEU A 73 -2.93 7.63 22.65
C LEU A 73 -1.95 7.35 21.50
N ALA A 74 -0.82 6.70 21.78
CA ALA A 74 0.13 6.29 20.75
C ALA A 74 -0.49 5.28 19.77
N ASP A 75 -1.21 4.28 20.27
CA ASP A 75 -1.89 3.27 19.45
C ASP A 75 -2.94 3.89 18.53
N HIS A 76 -3.74 4.83 19.02
CA HIS A 76 -4.73 5.52 18.17
C HIS A 76 -4.07 6.35 17.07
N TYR A 77 -2.94 6.99 17.38
CA TYR A 77 -2.19 7.78 16.41
C TYR A 77 -1.54 6.89 15.34
N GLU A 78 -0.83 5.83 15.74
CA GLU A 78 -0.26 4.84 14.81
C GLU A 78 -1.35 4.23 13.93
N ARG A 79 -2.47 3.82 14.53
CA ARG A 79 -3.59 3.26 13.77
C ARG A 79 -4.15 4.21 12.73
N GLY A 80 -4.37 5.46 13.12
CA GLY A 80 -4.88 6.49 12.21
C GLY A 80 -3.94 6.73 11.03
N VAL A 81 -2.63 6.82 11.30
CA VAL A 81 -1.61 7.02 10.27
C VAL A 81 -1.46 5.77 9.39
N GLY A 82 -1.48 4.57 9.98
CA GLY A 82 -1.38 3.29 9.26
C GLY A 82 -2.52 3.07 8.28
N LEU A 83 -3.76 3.35 8.68
CA LEU A 83 -4.93 3.27 7.79
C LEU A 83 -4.86 4.29 6.64
N LEU A 84 -4.40 5.51 6.92
CA LEU A 84 -4.22 6.53 5.91
C LEU A 84 -3.14 6.11 4.89
N THR A 85 -2.03 5.58 5.40
CA THR A 85 -0.93 5.06 4.61
C THR A 85 -1.37 3.88 3.75
N TRP A 86 -2.13 2.94 4.31
CA TRP A 86 -2.74 1.82 3.57
C TRP A 86 -3.58 2.30 2.40
N ARG A 87 -4.49 3.25 2.64
CA ARG A 87 -5.39 3.79 1.62
C ARG A 87 -4.62 4.31 0.41
N TYR A 88 -3.60 5.13 0.65
CA TYR A 88 -2.84 5.71 -0.46
C TYR A 88 -1.85 4.73 -1.09
N ALA A 89 -1.30 3.78 -0.33
CA ALA A 89 -0.36 2.77 -0.86
C ALA A 89 -1.07 1.77 -1.77
N SER A 90 -2.27 1.33 -1.35
CA SER A 90 -3.12 0.47 -2.16
C SER A 90 -3.65 1.19 -3.41
N ALA A 91 -4.10 2.45 -3.28
CA ALA A 91 -4.50 3.28 -4.42
C ALA A 91 -3.37 3.46 -5.44
N ALA A 92 -2.17 3.82 -4.99
CA ALA A 92 -1.00 3.97 -5.86
C ALA A 92 -0.60 2.66 -6.53
N THR A 93 -0.75 1.53 -5.83
CA THR A 93 -0.49 0.20 -6.40
C THR A 93 -1.46 -0.12 -7.53
N VAL A 94 -2.77 0.08 -7.32
CA VAL A 94 -3.78 -0.21 -8.34
C VAL A 94 -3.67 0.76 -9.52
N LEU A 95 -3.51 2.07 -9.27
CA LEU A 95 -3.31 3.06 -10.33
C LEU A 95 -2.03 2.79 -11.13
N GLY A 96 -0.90 2.61 -10.44
CA GLY A 96 0.40 2.37 -11.04
C GLY A 96 0.41 1.11 -11.91
N THR A 97 -0.17 0.02 -11.39
CA THR A 97 -0.34 -1.23 -12.14
C THR A 97 -1.23 -1.04 -13.36
N SER A 98 -2.37 -0.35 -13.20
CA SER A 98 -3.32 -0.10 -14.30
C SER A 98 -2.70 0.71 -15.43
N ILE A 99 -1.93 1.75 -15.08
CA ILE A 99 -1.20 2.58 -16.04
C ILE A 99 -0.11 1.75 -16.72
N LEU A 100 0.67 0.99 -15.96
CA LEU A 100 1.76 0.19 -16.52
C LEU A 100 1.23 -0.89 -17.47
N ASP A 101 0.23 -1.68 -17.07
CA ASP A 101 -0.37 -2.74 -17.90
C ASP A 101 -1.02 -2.18 -19.17
N ARG A 102 -1.68 -1.00 -19.11
CA ARG A 102 -2.21 -0.39 -20.34
C ARG A 102 -1.09 0.07 -21.27
N VAL A 103 0.01 0.61 -20.72
CA VAL A 103 1.11 1.17 -21.50
C VAL A 103 1.95 0.04 -22.12
N THR A 104 2.16 -1.07 -21.41
CA THR A 104 2.81 -2.27 -21.95
C THR A 104 1.93 -3.01 -22.95
N GLY A 105 0.61 -3.08 -22.70
CA GLY A 105 -0.36 -3.71 -23.58
C GLY A 105 -0.84 -2.86 -24.76
N GLY A 106 -0.39 -1.60 -24.88
CA GLY A 106 -0.85 -0.69 -25.95
C GLY A 106 -2.34 -0.36 -25.88
N ARG A 107 -2.95 -0.44 -24.69
CA ARG A 107 -4.39 -0.18 -24.48
C ARG A 107 -4.68 1.33 -24.38
N PRO A 108 -5.94 1.75 -24.61
CA PRO A 108 -6.34 3.15 -24.51
C PRO A 108 -6.02 3.79 -23.15
N VAL A 109 -5.83 5.11 -23.16
CA VAL A 109 -5.62 5.90 -21.95
C VAL A 109 -6.81 5.78 -20.99
N LEU A 110 -6.55 5.90 -19.68
CA LEU A 110 -7.62 5.89 -18.69
C LEU A 110 -8.48 7.15 -18.84
N THR A 111 -9.80 6.99 -18.68
CA THR A 111 -10.70 8.15 -18.63
C THR A 111 -10.51 8.91 -17.33
N ALA A 112 -10.86 10.20 -17.32
CA ALA A 112 -10.71 11.02 -16.12
C ALA A 112 -11.45 10.46 -14.91
N SER A 113 -12.67 9.94 -15.10
CA SER A 113 -13.45 9.31 -14.02
C SER A 113 -12.76 8.08 -13.45
N VAL A 114 -12.09 7.28 -14.29
CA VAL A 114 -11.34 6.10 -13.84
C VAL A 114 -10.11 6.54 -13.05
N VAL A 115 -9.35 7.52 -13.53
CA VAL A 115 -8.16 8.02 -12.80
C VAL A 115 -8.56 8.56 -11.43
N THR A 116 -9.60 9.39 -11.35
CA THR A 116 -10.07 9.92 -10.06
C THR A 116 -10.54 8.82 -9.11
N ALA A 117 -11.29 7.82 -9.61
CA ALA A 117 -11.73 6.70 -8.79
C ALA A 117 -10.55 5.85 -8.26
N LEU A 118 -9.48 5.71 -9.03
CA LEU A 118 -8.27 4.98 -8.64
C LEU A 118 -7.36 5.75 -7.68
N CYS A 119 -7.62 7.04 -7.42
CA CYS A 119 -6.95 7.80 -6.37
C CYS A 119 -7.57 7.57 -4.98
N GLU A 120 -8.75 6.95 -4.93
CA GLU A 120 -9.42 6.57 -3.67
C GLU A 120 -8.96 5.19 -3.20
N GLU A 121 -9.29 4.84 -1.95
CA GLU A 121 -9.01 3.49 -1.45
C GLU A 121 -9.69 2.43 -2.34
N PRO A 122 -8.92 1.52 -2.97
CA PRO A 122 -9.48 0.44 -3.74
C PRO A 122 -10.11 -0.60 -2.81
N THR A 123 -11.03 -1.38 -3.35
CA THR A 123 -11.48 -2.61 -2.70
C THR A 123 -10.32 -3.60 -2.60
N LEU A 124 -10.38 -4.51 -1.62
CA LEU A 124 -9.39 -5.59 -1.51
C LEU A 124 -9.34 -6.44 -2.78
N GLY A 125 -10.48 -6.64 -3.45
CA GLY A 125 -10.58 -7.36 -4.72
C GLY A 125 -9.83 -6.64 -5.85
N GLN A 126 -9.97 -5.32 -5.96
CA GLN A 126 -9.20 -4.53 -6.93
C GLN A 126 -7.69 -4.59 -6.67
N LEU A 127 -7.27 -4.54 -5.40
CA LEU A 127 -5.86 -4.69 -5.03
C LEU A 127 -5.34 -6.09 -5.39
N ARG A 128 -6.10 -7.15 -5.06
CA ARG A 128 -5.78 -8.52 -5.45
C ARG A 128 -5.64 -8.67 -6.96
N ASP A 129 -6.58 -8.13 -7.72
CA ASP A 129 -6.58 -8.25 -9.18
C ASP A 129 -5.38 -7.51 -9.79
N ALA A 130 -5.02 -6.32 -9.27
CA ALA A 130 -3.80 -5.62 -9.67
C ALA A 130 -2.54 -6.42 -9.32
N LEU A 131 -2.47 -6.97 -8.11
CA LEU A 131 -1.35 -7.80 -7.68
C LEU A 131 -1.29 -9.13 -8.41
N SER A 132 -2.36 -9.59 -9.07
CA SER A 132 -2.38 -10.87 -9.80
C SER A 132 -1.74 -10.79 -11.19
N ILE A 133 -1.41 -9.60 -11.69
CA ILE A 133 -0.77 -9.44 -12.99
C ILE A 133 0.71 -9.84 -12.87
N PRO A 134 1.20 -10.83 -13.63
CA PRO A 134 2.59 -11.28 -13.54
C PRO A 134 3.61 -10.19 -13.90
N CYS A 135 4.76 -10.19 -13.24
CA CYS A 135 5.85 -9.26 -13.57
C CYS A 135 6.42 -9.49 -14.97
N THR A 136 6.25 -10.69 -15.55
CA THR A 136 6.60 -10.97 -16.96
C THR A 136 5.85 -10.08 -17.93
N ASP A 137 4.68 -9.59 -17.53
CA ASP A 137 3.75 -8.83 -18.36
C ASP A 137 3.82 -7.33 -18.08
N LEU A 138 4.04 -6.96 -16.81
CA LEU A 138 4.19 -5.57 -16.37
C LEU A 138 5.59 -5.01 -16.63
N LEU A 139 6.63 -5.82 -16.41
CA LEU A 139 8.02 -5.39 -16.42
C LEU A 139 8.75 -5.88 -17.67
N ILE A 140 8.07 -5.95 -18.82
CA ILE A 140 8.62 -6.47 -20.10
C ILE A 140 9.93 -5.80 -20.56
N ALA A 141 10.20 -4.59 -20.09
CA ALA A 141 11.42 -3.82 -20.40
C ALA A 141 12.60 -4.08 -19.45
N ARG A 142 12.41 -4.94 -18.44
CA ARG A 142 13.41 -5.29 -17.42
C ARG A 142 14.07 -6.63 -17.73
N GLU A 143 15.31 -6.75 -17.31
CA GLU A 143 16.09 -7.98 -17.39
C GLU A 143 15.45 -9.12 -16.56
N PRO A 144 15.64 -10.40 -16.93
CA PRO A 144 15.01 -11.54 -16.25
C PRO A 144 15.23 -11.57 -14.74
N GLY A 145 16.47 -11.43 -14.26
CA GLY A 145 16.75 -11.50 -12.81
C GLY A 145 16.16 -10.35 -11.99
N PHE A 146 15.84 -9.22 -12.61
CA PHE A 146 15.06 -8.17 -11.96
C PHE A 146 13.59 -8.59 -11.88
N ARG A 147 13.02 -9.06 -12.99
CA ARG A 147 11.63 -9.54 -13.03
C ARG A 147 11.36 -10.68 -12.05
N ASP A 148 12.28 -11.64 -11.93
CA ASP A 148 12.11 -12.80 -11.06
C ASP A 148 12.03 -12.38 -9.58
N ARG A 149 12.91 -11.47 -9.13
CA ARG A 149 12.85 -10.93 -7.76
C ARG A 149 11.56 -10.16 -7.49
N HIS A 150 11.15 -9.31 -8.43
CA HIS A 150 9.90 -8.56 -8.30
C HIS A 150 8.66 -9.45 -8.34
N GLU A 151 8.70 -10.57 -9.06
CA GLU A 151 7.64 -11.57 -9.07
C GLU A 151 7.52 -12.27 -7.71
N GLU A 152 8.64 -12.63 -7.07
CA GLU A 152 8.64 -13.18 -5.71
C GLU A 152 8.03 -12.20 -4.69
N GLU A 153 8.44 -10.93 -4.74
CA GLU A 153 7.91 -9.87 -3.88
C GLU A 153 6.41 -9.66 -4.11
N ARG A 154 5.97 -9.61 -5.38
CA ARG A 154 4.56 -9.48 -5.77
C ARG A 154 3.73 -10.65 -5.24
N GLN A 155 4.20 -11.89 -5.40
CA GLN A 155 3.50 -13.08 -4.91
C GLN A 155 3.39 -13.10 -3.38
N ALA A 156 4.48 -12.75 -2.69
CA ALA A 156 4.48 -12.64 -1.23
C ALA A 156 3.49 -11.57 -0.74
N LEU A 157 3.40 -10.45 -1.44
CA LEU A 157 2.43 -9.38 -1.14
C LEU A 157 0.99 -9.81 -1.45
N LEU A 158 0.75 -10.49 -2.57
CA LEU A 158 -0.56 -11.04 -2.93
C LEU A 158 -1.06 -12.02 -1.86
N HIS A 159 -0.20 -12.91 -1.38
CA HIS A 159 -0.53 -13.84 -0.30
C HIS A 159 -0.82 -13.11 1.01
N ALA A 160 -0.05 -12.06 1.34
CA ALA A 160 -0.31 -11.25 2.53
C ALA A 160 -1.67 -10.53 2.46
N VAL A 161 -2.06 -10.01 1.29
CA VAL A 161 -3.39 -9.41 1.06
C VAL A 161 -4.51 -10.45 1.17
N GLN A 162 -4.27 -11.70 0.79
CA GLN A 162 -5.23 -12.79 1.02
C GLN A 162 -5.40 -13.07 2.52
N GLY A 163 -4.32 -13.04 3.30
CA GLY A 163 -4.38 -13.20 4.76
C GLY A 163 -5.24 -12.12 5.45
N ILE A 164 -5.30 -10.89 4.90
CA ILE A 164 -6.20 -9.83 5.41
C ILE A 164 -7.66 -10.28 5.41
N ILE A 165 -8.09 -11.03 4.38
CA ILE A 165 -9.47 -11.50 4.27
C ILE A 165 -9.77 -12.54 5.34
N GLU A 166 -8.82 -13.43 5.62
CA GLU A 166 -8.93 -14.42 6.69
C GLU A 166 -9.04 -13.72 8.05
N CYS A 167 -8.16 -12.77 8.34
CA CYS A 167 -8.21 -11.98 9.58
C CYS A 167 -9.50 -11.14 9.68
N ALA A 168 -9.96 -10.53 8.58
CA ALA A 168 -11.17 -9.72 8.59
C ALA A 168 -12.42 -10.55 8.89
N ALA A 169 -12.49 -11.79 8.41
CA ALA A 169 -13.59 -12.71 8.69
C ALA A 169 -13.69 -13.06 10.19
N GLU A 170 -12.57 -13.04 10.91
CA GLU A 170 -12.52 -13.33 12.35
C GLU A 170 -12.96 -12.14 13.23
N LEU A 171 -13.02 -10.91 12.69
CA LEU A 171 -13.44 -9.72 13.43
C LEU A 171 -14.93 -9.72 13.82
N GLY A 172 -15.76 -10.45 13.08
CA GLY A 172 -17.20 -10.57 13.35
C GLY A 172 -18.00 -9.30 13.05
N ASP A 173 -18.62 -8.72 14.09
CA ASP A 173 -19.76 -7.81 13.98
C ASP A 173 -19.51 -6.60 13.04
N GLY A 174 -20.38 -6.44 12.04
CA GLY A 174 -20.29 -5.38 11.03
C GLY A 174 -19.26 -5.63 9.91
N VAL A 175 -18.71 -6.84 9.81
CA VAL A 175 -17.91 -7.30 8.67
C VAL A 175 -18.68 -8.40 7.91
N PRO A 176 -18.67 -8.44 6.56
CA PRO A 176 -19.30 -9.51 5.80
C PRO A 176 -18.76 -10.90 6.18
N GLU A 177 -19.66 -11.87 6.37
CA GLU A 177 -19.28 -13.26 6.67
C GLU A 177 -18.83 -14.04 5.42
N ASP A 178 -19.22 -13.57 4.22
CA ASP A 178 -18.88 -14.20 2.96
C ASP A 178 -17.65 -13.55 2.29
N ALA A 179 -16.83 -14.38 1.67
CA ALA A 179 -15.61 -13.94 1.01
C ALA A 179 -15.87 -12.90 -0.10
N ALA A 180 -17.01 -12.96 -0.79
CA ALA A 180 -17.30 -12.00 -1.86
C ALA A 180 -17.55 -10.60 -1.30
N GLY A 181 -18.27 -10.50 -0.18
CA GLY A 181 -18.47 -9.26 0.58
C GLY A 181 -17.15 -8.69 1.11
N LEU A 182 -16.27 -9.54 1.65
CA LEU A 182 -14.95 -9.13 2.12
C LEU A 182 -14.08 -8.56 0.98
N TRP A 183 -14.01 -9.26 -0.17
CA TRP A 183 -13.26 -8.79 -1.33
C TRP A 183 -13.85 -7.50 -1.94
N ALA A 184 -15.16 -7.31 -1.86
CA ALA A 184 -15.82 -6.10 -2.34
C ALA A 184 -15.65 -4.88 -1.42
N GLY A 185 -15.19 -5.08 -0.18
CA GLY A 185 -14.98 -4.00 0.77
C GLY A 185 -13.58 -3.40 0.75
N ARG A 186 -13.43 -2.37 1.57
CA ARG A 186 -12.19 -1.62 1.81
C ARG A 186 -11.62 -2.04 3.16
N LEU A 187 -10.29 -2.04 3.30
CA LEU A 187 -9.66 -2.42 4.57
C LEU A 187 -10.09 -1.47 5.69
N THR A 188 -10.12 -0.16 5.41
CA THR A 188 -10.52 0.83 6.42
C THR A 188 -11.96 0.69 6.89
N ALA A 189 -12.83 0.03 6.12
CA ALA A 189 -14.20 -0.25 6.53
C ALA A 189 -14.28 -1.43 7.52
N PHE A 190 -13.30 -2.33 7.49
CA PHE A 190 -13.24 -3.52 8.35
C PHE A 190 -12.45 -3.28 9.63
N ASP A 191 -11.56 -2.29 9.64
CA ASP A 191 -10.72 -1.97 10.78
C ASP A 191 -11.52 -1.65 12.07
N ARG A 192 -11.04 -2.12 13.23
CA ARG A 192 -11.71 -1.97 14.55
C ARG A 192 -10.74 -1.66 15.67
N LEU A 193 -11.03 -0.64 16.46
CA LEU A 193 -10.26 -0.35 17.68
C LEU A 193 -10.31 -1.55 18.65
N GLY A 194 -9.17 -1.85 19.28
CA GLY A 194 -9.03 -2.94 20.25
C GLY A 194 -8.68 -4.31 19.65
N THR A 195 -8.52 -4.40 18.32
CA THR A 195 -7.91 -5.56 17.65
C THR A 195 -6.58 -5.18 17.03
N ASP A 196 -5.76 -6.14 16.65
CA ASP A 196 -4.57 -5.85 15.84
C ASP A 196 -5.00 -5.20 14.50
N PRO A 197 -4.26 -4.21 13.98
CA PRO A 197 -4.60 -3.57 12.71
C PRO A 197 -4.46 -4.53 11.54
N LEU A 198 -5.48 -4.59 10.66
CA LEU A 198 -5.48 -5.52 9.53
C LEU A 198 -4.35 -5.27 8.50
N TYR A 199 -3.79 -4.07 8.47
CA TYR A 199 -2.67 -3.73 7.58
C TYR A 199 -1.31 -4.17 8.14
N GLU A 200 -1.26 -4.61 9.40
CA GLU A 200 -0.02 -5.02 10.06
C GLU A 200 0.66 -6.17 9.30
N GLY A 201 1.99 -6.12 9.18
CA GLY A 201 2.78 -7.08 8.40
C GLY A 201 2.65 -6.96 6.87
N VAL A 202 1.58 -6.33 6.35
CA VAL A 202 1.36 -6.13 4.91
C VAL A 202 1.85 -4.75 4.46
N LEU A 203 1.54 -3.70 5.23
CA LEU A 203 1.80 -2.30 4.86
C LEU A 203 3.28 -2.03 4.58
N GLY A 204 4.18 -2.61 5.39
CA GLY A 204 5.62 -2.47 5.21
C GLY A 204 6.14 -3.05 3.89
N ARG A 205 5.43 -4.03 3.30
CA ARG A 205 5.75 -4.59 1.97
C ARG A 205 5.04 -3.84 0.85
N LEU A 206 3.81 -3.37 1.10
CA LEU A 206 3.02 -2.63 0.12
C LEU A 206 3.64 -1.27 -0.22
N LEU A 207 4.20 -0.56 0.77
CA LEU A 207 4.83 0.75 0.59
C LEU A 207 5.95 0.77 -0.48
N PRO A 208 7.04 -0.02 -0.34
CA PRO A 208 8.10 -0.03 -1.34
C PRO A 208 7.60 -0.51 -2.71
N PHE A 209 6.62 -1.43 -2.73
CA PHE A 209 6.00 -1.90 -3.96
C PHE A 209 5.20 -0.79 -4.67
N ALA A 210 4.47 0.06 -3.93
CA ALA A 210 3.72 1.19 -4.48
C ALA A 210 4.66 2.29 -5.02
N GLU A 211 5.75 2.57 -4.31
CA GLU A 211 6.71 3.63 -4.66
C GLU A 211 7.47 3.40 -5.96
N GLN A 212 7.55 2.15 -6.44
CA GLN A 212 8.33 1.82 -7.63
C GLN A 212 7.65 2.25 -8.93
N PHE A 213 6.32 2.32 -8.97
CA PHE A 213 5.55 2.43 -10.22
C PHE A 213 5.91 3.65 -11.08
N PRO A 214 6.07 4.88 -10.54
CA PRO A 214 6.49 6.01 -11.36
C PRO A 214 7.82 5.74 -12.09
N ASN A 215 8.77 5.08 -11.42
CA ASN A 215 10.06 4.73 -12.00
C ASN A 215 9.95 3.64 -13.05
N GLU A 216 9.16 2.60 -12.80
CA GLU A 216 8.95 1.51 -13.77
C GLU A 216 8.23 2.00 -15.03
N ILE A 217 7.22 2.85 -14.87
CA ILE A 217 6.54 3.49 -16.01
C ILE A 217 7.55 4.35 -16.77
N SER A 218 8.33 5.21 -16.10
CA SER A 218 9.36 6.03 -16.75
C SER A 218 10.41 5.20 -17.48
N TRP A 219 10.86 4.10 -16.89
CA TRP A 219 11.81 3.16 -17.49
C TRP A 219 11.24 2.56 -18.77
N TYR A 220 10.04 1.98 -18.71
CA TYR A 220 9.38 1.41 -19.87
C TYR A 220 9.26 2.42 -21.01
N LEU A 221 8.83 3.65 -20.74
CA LEU A 221 8.68 4.69 -21.75
C LEU A 221 10.01 5.07 -22.42
N LYS A 222 11.11 5.10 -21.67
CA LYS A 222 12.44 5.35 -22.22
C LYS A 222 12.89 4.22 -23.15
N GLN A 223 12.71 2.96 -22.74
CA GLN A 223 13.06 1.79 -23.55
C GLN A 223 12.18 1.69 -24.81
N SER A 224 10.88 1.96 -24.67
CA SER A 224 9.94 2.01 -25.79
C SER A 224 10.38 3.01 -26.86
N ARG A 225 10.75 4.23 -26.46
CA ARG A 225 11.25 5.28 -27.37
C ARG A 225 12.59 4.92 -28.00
N ALA A 226 13.45 4.20 -27.29
CA ALA A 226 14.74 3.74 -27.82
C ALA A 226 14.60 2.56 -28.80
N GLY A 227 13.40 1.97 -28.95
CA GLY A 227 13.17 0.80 -29.79
C GLY A 227 13.80 -0.48 -29.23
N THR A 228 14.12 -0.50 -27.94
CA THR A 228 14.82 -1.61 -27.27
C THR A 228 13.87 -2.67 -26.70
N LEU A 229 12.56 -2.48 -26.84
CA LEU A 229 11.57 -3.42 -26.35
C LEU A 229 11.47 -4.67 -27.23
N PRO A 230 11.35 -5.87 -26.64
CA PRO A 230 10.98 -7.07 -27.37
C PRO A 230 9.64 -6.84 -28.07
N ARG A 231 9.54 -7.14 -29.38
CA ARG A 231 8.24 -7.20 -30.07
C ARG A 231 7.44 -8.38 -29.53
N GLN A 232 6.55 -8.14 -28.58
CA GLN A 232 5.52 -9.08 -28.20
C GLN A 232 4.15 -8.54 -28.61
N ILE A 233 3.52 -9.23 -29.55
CA ILE A 233 2.11 -9.03 -29.89
C ILE A 233 1.34 -9.89 -28.88
N ARG A 234 0.77 -9.26 -27.84
CA ARG A 234 -0.28 -9.91 -27.04
C ARG A 234 -1.48 -10.13 -27.96
N THR A 235 -1.91 -11.38 -28.11
CA THR A 235 -3.14 -11.77 -28.81
C THR A 235 -4.28 -11.87 -27.84
#